data_AF-S7UYL9-F1
#
_entry.id   AF-S7UYL9-F1
#
_cell.length_a   1.000
_cell.length_b   1.000
_cell.length_c   1.000
_cell.angle_alpha   90.00
_cell.angle_beta   90.00
_cell.angle_gamma   90.00
#
_symmetry.space_group_name_H-M   'P 1'
#
loop_
_entity.id
_entity.type
_entity.pdbx_description
1 polymer ?
#
loop_
_entity_poly.entity_id
_entity_poly.type
_entity_poly.pdbx_seq_one_letter_code
_entity_poly.pdbx_strand_id
1 'polypeptide(L)'
;MAENVRSHGEKDNPEAWDETSSAWVKAAKDFFIPPLDFSHHKGQNGRICVVGGALEFTGAPYFSAMAALHMGMDLAYIITTPEAAGPIKTYSPELIVYPILPGQLQSGQSLEDALVRLENKAGEILKKCHVVVMGPGMGAPAMTTTPADEETKRDACGASGANPDSGCTIQRAALTVLEVAMKENKFVVIDADMIRVLCTPPHWPSIQRLKNYRRCLLTPNRREFELLQGAFDSLEKPCSPLSNKYFLSSFFQAVQREQQRSCDAPKSENVFADFSRRWQPPPETDPSLAVDSDDVTHANRSPSPPSVAPCPSLIFLDLFPSSLKSFAGRLADLTLGLNGPNLLVKGPADVFVVFSRLPARREQVCPDARAALATCGLTQNSRGSPKRSGGQGDVLGGILAAFVAWWQIAAEARNRHGGLKAAAGRLSGSACERTPKNEMAHAEGERLSGLVLSGVDEEAAGLICVMFNASLMVRQTAARAFEEHGRSMLAGHLLPLIGPVFRSLYKE
;
A
#
# COMPACT_ATOMS: atom_id res chain seq x y z
N MET A 1 14.12 -34.32 -0.62
CA MET A 1 15.54 -34.08 -1.00
C MET A 1 15.62 -33.00 -2.08
N ALA A 2 15.29 -31.75 -1.75
CA ALA A 2 15.61 -30.57 -2.56
C ALA A 2 15.74 -29.29 -1.69
N GLU A 3 16.04 -29.45 -0.40
CA GLU A 3 16.59 -28.38 0.43
C GLU A 3 18.09 -28.61 0.48
N ASN A 4 18.80 -28.15 -0.55
CA ASN A 4 20.24 -28.00 -0.49
C ASN A 4 20.56 -26.56 -0.85
N VAL A 5 20.85 -25.78 0.19
CA VAL A 5 21.83 -24.68 0.21
C VAL A 5 21.94 -23.92 -1.11
N ARG A 6 20.92 -23.11 -1.45
CA ARG A 6 21.15 -21.99 -2.37
C ARG A 6 22.01 -20.97 -1.63
N SER A 7 23.22 -20.75 -2.11
CA SER A 7 24.16 -19.79 -1.52
C SER A 7 23.51 -18.40 -1.43
N HIS A 8 23.91 -17.56 -0.46
CA HIS A 8 23.34 -16.21 -0.32
C HIS A 8 23.42 -15.34 -1.60
N GLY A 9 24.27 -15.72 -2.58
CA GLY A 9 24.36 -15.07 -3.88
C GLY A 9 23.26 -15.46 -4.89
N GLU A 10 22.52 -16.56 -4.69
CA GLU A 10 21.50 -17.03 -5.64
C GLU A 10 20.11 -16.44 -5.42
N LYS A 11 19.81 -15.91 -4.21
CA LYS A 11 18.52 -15.27 -3.91
C LYS A 11 18.40 -13.84 -4.43
N ASP A 12 19.52 -13.12 -4.51
CA ASP A 12 19.59 -11.75 -5.02
C ASP A 12 19.99 -11.75 -6.50
N ASN A 13 19.22 -12.48 -7.32
CA ASN A 13 19.38 -12.56 -8.78
C ASN A 13 18.07 -12.10 -9.46
N PRO A 14 18.13 -11.18 -10.44
CA PRO A 14 16.95 -10.71 -11.19
C PRO A 14 16.05 -11.81 -11.75
N GLU A 15 16.62 -12.92 -12.25
CA GLU A 15 15.83 -14.02 -12.80
C GLU A 15 14.95 -14.69 -11.73
N ALA A 16 15.49 -14.90 -10.53
CA ALA A 16 14.74 -15.49 -9.41
C ALA A 16 13.62 -14.54 -8.92
N TRP A 17 13.86 -13.23 -8.96
CA TRP A 17 12.83 -12.23 -8.64
C TRP A 17 11.71 -12.19 -9.68
N ASP A 18 12.03 -12.34 -10.97
CA ASP A 18 11.02 -12.41 -12.04
C ASP A 18 10.20 -13.72 -11.98
N GLU A 19 10.83 -14.84 -11.64
CA GLU A 19 10.12 -16.11 -11.39
C GLU A 19 9.15 -15.96 -10.19
N THR A 20 9.64 -15.41 -9.08
CA THR A 20 8.81 -15.16 -7.88
C THR A 20 7.67 -14.17 -8.18
N SER A 21 7.96 -13.12 -8.95
CA SER A 21 6.96 -12.15 -9.40
C SER A 21 5.85 -12.83 -10.19
N SER A 22 6.22 -13.71 -11.13
CA SER A 22 5.26 -14.49 -11.94
C SER A 22 4.43 -15.43 -11.07
N ALA A 23 5.03 -16.04 -10.06
CA ALA A 23 4.33 -16.89 -9.10
C ALA A 23 3.28 -16.11 -8.29
N TRP A 24 3.57 -14.86 -7.89
CA TRP A 24 2.63 -14.01 -7.16
C TRP A 24 1.51 -13.45 -8.06
N VAL A 25 1.79 -13.19 -9.33
CA VAL A 25 0.75 -12.86 -10.32
C VAL A 25 -0.21 -14.03 -10.51
N LYS A 26 0.33 -15.25 -10.65
CA LYS A 26 -0.47 -16.47 -10.75
C LYS A 26 -1.29 -16.70 -9.47
N ALA A 27 -0.70 -16.51 -8.30
CA ALA A 27 -1.42 -16.63 -7.03
C ALA A 27 -2.60 -15.66 -6.93
N ALA A 28 -2.41 -14.40 -7.34
CA ALA A 28 -3.51 -13.44 -7.35
C ALA A 28 -4.64 -13.86 -8.29
N LYS A 29 -4.32 -14.33 -9.51
CA LYS A 29 -5.32 -14.87 -10.44
C LYS A 29 -6.11 -16.03 -9.84
N ASP A 30 -5.40 -17.00 -9.30
CA ASP A 30 -6.02 -18.26 -8.87
C ASP A 30 -6.81 -18.11 -7.55
N PHE A 31 -6.45 -17.14 -6.70
CA PHE A 31 -6.99 -17.05 -5.34
C PHE A 31 -7.71 -15.74 -4.98
N PHE A 32 -7.46 -14.63 -5.68
CA PHE A 32 -8.04 -13.33 -5.31
C PHE A 32 -9.06 -12.87 -6.34
N ILE A 33 -8.70 -12.92 -7.63
CA ILE A 33 -9.52 -12.36 -8.71
C ILE A 33 -10.79 -13.22 -8.85
N PRO A 34 -12.00 -12.65 -8.66
CA PRO A 34 -13.23 -13.42 -8.76
C PRO A 34 -13.50 -13.78 -10.22
N PRO A 35 -13.92 -15.02 -10.51
CA PRO A 35 -14.29 -15.39 -11.87
C PRO A 35 -15.55 -14.63 -12.30
N LEU A 36 -15.56 -14.20 -13.57
CA LEU A 36 -16.77 -13.68 -14.20
C LEU A 36 -17.74 -14.83 -14.46
N ASP A 37 -18.90 -14.79 -13.79
CA ASP A 37 -19.90 -15.86 -13.81
C ASP A 37 -21.32 -15.27 -13.91
N PHE A 38 -22.21 -15.94 -14.65
CA PHE A 38 -23.60 -15.51 -14.86
C PHE A 38 -24.46 -15.53 -13.60
N SER A 39 -24.05 -16.27 -12.56
CA SER A 39 -24.72 -16.31 -11.26
C SER A 39 -24.36 -15.12 -10.36
N HIS A 40 -23.32 -14.36 -10.70
CA HIS A 40 -22.96 -13.17 -9.93
C HIS A 40 -23.92 -12.01 -10.19
N HIS A 41 -24.20 -11.24 -9.14
CA HIS A 41 -25.03 -10.05 -9.19
C HIS A 41 -24.25 -8.81 -8.79
N LYS A 42 -24.74 -7.64 -9.22
CA LYS A 42 -24.13 -6.34 -8.96
C LYS A 42 -23.74 -6.15 -7.50
N GLY A 43 -22.47 -5.83 -7.28
CA GLY A 43 -21.86 -5.59 -5.99
C GLY A 43 -21.17 -6.81 -5.38
N GLN A 44 -21.30 -8.01 -5.97
CA GLN A 44 -20.60 -9.20 -5.48
C GLN A 44 -19.12 -9.21 -5.89
N ASN A 45 -18.75 -8.54 -6.98
CA ASN A 45 -17.36 -8.46 -7.46
C ASN A 45 -16.61 -7.22 -6.92
N GLY A 46 -17.12 -6.61 -5.85
CA GLY A 46 -16.42 -5.53 -5.16
C GLY A 46 -17.19 -4.21 -5.14
N ARG A 47 -16.99 -3.48 -4.05
CA ARG A 47 -17.66 -2.22 -3.72
C ARG A 47 -16.68 -1.40 -2.91
N ILE A 48 -16.25 -0.27 -3.44
CA ILE A 48 -15.25 0.58 -2.79
C ILE A 48 -15.85 1.94 -2.44
N CYS A 49 -15.36 2.56 -1.37
CA CYS A 49 -15.68 3.94 -1.02
C CYS A 49 -14.41 4.78 -0.95
N VAL A 50 -14.31 5.82 -1.75
CA VAL A 50 -13.25 6.82 -1.63
C VAL A 50 -13.76 7.98 -0.77
N VAL A 51 -12.98 8.39 0.22
CA VAL A 51 -13.27 9.51 1.11
C VAL A 51 -12.21 10.57 0.90
N GLY A 52 -12.62 11.72 0.40
CA GLY A 52 -11.73 12.82 0.08
C GLY A 52 -12.38 13.80 -0.89
N GLY A 53 -11.57 14.56 -1.60
CA GLY A 53 -12.02 15.68 -2.40
C GLY A 53 -12.36 16.91 -1.56
N ALA A 54 -11.76 18.02 -1.93
CA ALA A 54 -11.97 19.34 -1.37
C ALA A 54 -12.21 20.34 -2.51
N LEU A 55 -12.52 21.60 -2.18
CA LEU A 55 -12.84 22.66 -3.13
C LEU A 55 -11.91 22.70 -4.35
N GLU A 56 -10.60 22.56 -4.14
CA GLU A 56 -9.57 22.66 -5.17
C GLU A 56 -9.15 21.28 -5.72
N PHE A 57 -9.41 20.20 -4.98
CA PHE A 57 -8.81 18.90 -5.20
C PHE A 57 -9.84 17.84 -5.61
N THR A 58 -10.39 17.98 -6.81
CA THR A 58 -11.44 17.08 -7.33
C THR A 58 -10.90 15.89 -8.13
N GLY A 59 -9.69 15.98 -8.69
CA GLY A 59 -9.14 14.96 -9.57
C GLY A 59 -8.67 13.68 -8.85
N ALA A 60 -8.05 13.82 -7.68
CA ALA A 60 -7.53 12.70 -6.89
C ALA A 60 -8.61 11.66 -6.51
N PRO A 61 -9.76 12.03 -5.89
CA PRO A 61 -10.81 11.05 -5.60
C PRO A 61 -11.40 10.41 -6.86
N TYR A 62 -11.46 11.15 -7.98
CA TYR A 62 -11.87 10.61 -9.27
C TYR A 62 -10.89 9.53 -9.78
N PHE A 63 -9.58 9.81 -9.80
CA PHE A 63 -8.58 8.84 -10.27
C PHE A 63 -8.59 7.56 -9.43
N SER A 64 -8.72 7.68 -8.11
CA SER A 64 -8.81 6.53 -7.22
C SER A 64 -10.06 5.68 -7.49
N ALA A 65 -11.23 6.30 -7.57
CA ALA A 65 -12.47 5.58 -7.80
C ALA A 65 -12.54 4.95 -9.20
N MET A 66 -12.15 5.70 -10.24
CA MET A 66 -12.14 5.19 -11.61
C MET A 66 -11.11 4.10 -11.83
N ALA A 67 -9.92 4.18 -11.20
CA ALA A 67 -8.94 3.11 -11.32
C ALA A 67 -9.49 1.78 -10.80
N ALA A 68 -10.26 1.80 -9.70
CA ALA A 68 -10.92 0.60 -9.18
C ALA A 68 -12.03 0.09 -10.12
N LEU A 69 -12.82 0.97 -10.74
CA LEU A 69 -13.80 0.55 -11.75
C LEU A 69 -13.12 -0.07 -12.98
N HIS A 70 -12.03 0.53 -13.45
CA HIS A 70 -11.22 -0.01 -14.56
C HIS A 70 -10.55 -1.35 -14.23
N MET A 71 -10.29 -1.64 -12.95
CA MET A 71 -9.87 -2.97 -12.50
C MET A 71 -10.99 -4.00 -12.63
N GLY A 72 -12.26 -3.59 -12.55
CA GLY A 72 -13.42 -4.49 -12.58
C GLY A 72 -14.28 -4.48 -11.31
N MET A 73 -14.17 -3.45 -10.46
CA MET A 73 -15.13 -3.26 -9.36
C MET A 73 -16.54 -2.96 -9.90
N ASP A 74 -17.57 -3.52 -9.26
CA ASP A 74 -18.96 -3.27 -9.66
C ASP A 74 -19.44 -1.87 -9.30
N LEU A 75 -18.97 -1.33 -8.17
CA LEU A 75 -19.45 -0.06 -7.62
C LEU A 75 -18.32 0.74 -6.97
N ALA A 76 -18.24 2.01 -7.33
CA ALA A 76 -17.38 2.98 -6.67
C ALA A 76 -18.20 4.15 -6.11
N TYR A 77 -18.11 4.31 -4.79
CA TYR A 77 -18.70 5.40 -4.05
C TYR A 77 -17.65 6.46 -3.74
N ILE A 78 -18.04 7.73 -3.72
CA ILE A 78 -17.19 8.84 -3.31
C ILE A 78 -17.92 9.63 -2.24
N ILE A 79 -17.38 9.69 -1.02
CA ILE A 79 -17.78 10.64 0.02
C ILE A 79 -16.87 11.87 -0.11
N THR A 80 -17.46 13.02 -0.43
CA THR A 80 -16.72 14.25 -0.71
C THR A 80 -17.44 15.48 -0.20
N THR A 81 -16.78 16.64 -0.30
CA THR A 81 -17.39 17.91 0.10
C THR A 81 -18.43 18.37 -0.94
N PRO A 82 -19.44 19.14 -0.53
CA PRO A 82 -20.45 19.67 -1.45
C PRO A 82 -19.87 20.41 -2.66
N GLU A 83 -18.77 21.13 -2.47
CA GLU A 83 -18.10 21.93 -3.49
C GLU A 83 -17.40 21.04 -4.54
N ALA A 84 -16.79 19.94 -4.11
CA ALA A 84 -16.11 19.00 -4.98
C ALA A 84 -17.07 18.06 -5.74
N ALA A 85 -18.27 17.85 -5.20
CA ALA A 85 -19.21 16.87 -5.75
C ALA A 85 -19.72 17.22 -7.15
N GLY A 86 -19.92 18.51 -7.45
CA GLY A 86 -20.34 18.97 -8.79
C GLY A 86 -19.32 18.55 -9.86
N PRO A 87 -18.07 19.02 -9.79
CA PRO A 87 -17.01 18.63 -10.73
C PRO A 87 -16.78 17.12 -10.83
N ILE A 88 -16.76 16.38 -9.71
CA ILE A 88 -16.51 14.93 -9.75
C ILE A 88 -17.62 14.20 -10.53
N LYS A 89 -18.88 14.59 -10.36
CA LYS A 89 -20.03 14.01 -11.08
C LYS A 89 -19.99 14.28 -12.58
N THR A 90 -19.34 15.36 -13.03
CA THR A 90 -19.22 15.65 -14.48
C THR A 90 -18.12 14.85 -15.15
N TYR A 91 -17.15 14.32 -14.40
CA TYR A 91 -16.08 13.50 -14.97
C TYR A 91 -16.57 12.11 -15.42
N SER A 92 -17.50 11.48 -14.69
CA SER A 92 -18.05 10.17 -15.06
C SER A 92 -19.42 9.91 -14.43
N PRO A 93 -20.41 9.41 -15.20
CA PRO A 93 -21.71 9.00 -14.68
C PRO A 93 -21.68 7.67 -13.90
N GLU A 94 -20.58 6.91 -13.99
CA GLU A 94 -20.43 5.61 -13.29
C GLU A 94 -20.24 5.77 -11.78
N LEU A 95 -19.82 6.96 -11.32
CA LEU A 95 -19.47 7.24 -9.93
C LEU A 95 -20.70 7.59 -9.09
N ILE A 96 -20.79 7.00 -7.90
CA ILE A 96 -21.84 7.32 -6.92
C ILE A 96 -21.29 8.32 -5.90
N VAL A 97 -21.59 9.60 -6.10
CA VAL A 97 -20.98 10.71 -5.34
C VAL A 97 -21.92 11.27 -4.27
N TYR A 98 -21.48 11.20 -3.01
CA TYR A 98 -22.15 11.68 -1.81
C TYR A 98 -21.50 12.99 -1.28
N PRO A 99 -22.15 14.16 -1.45
CA PRO A 99 -21.67 15.45 -0.93
C PRO A 99 -21.97 15.61 0.57
N ILE A 100 -21.37 14.76 1.41
CA ILE A 100 -21.68 14.70 2.85
C ILE A 100 -20.48 15.03 3.75
N LEU A 101 -19.27 15.15 3.19
CA LEU A 101 -18.09 15.55 3.95
C LEU A 101 -18.16 17.06 4.21
N PRO A 102 -18.08 17.54 5.47
CA PRO A 102 -18.06 18.97 5.76
C PRO A 102 -16.90 19.67 5.04
N GLY A 103 -17.23 20.59 4.14
CA GLY A 103 -16.30 21.49 3.46
C GLY A 103 -16.15 22.80 4.22
N GLN A 104 -16.40 23.93 3.56
CA GLN A 104 -16.46 25.24 4.24
C GLN A 104 -17.80 25.38 4.96
N LEU A 105 -17.76 25.52 6.29
CA LEU A 105 -18.97 25.74 7.08
C LEU A 105 -19.57 27.12 6.75
N GLN A 106 -20.87 27.15 6.48
CA GLN A 106 -21.60 28.40 6.31
C GLN A 106 -21.89 29.04 7.67
N SER A 107 -22.03 30.37 7.70
CA SER A 107 -22.36 31.12 8.92
C SER A 107 -23.63 30.56 9.58
N GLY A 108 -23.53 30.19 10.86
CA GLY A 108 -24.63 29.63 11.65
C GLY A 108 -24.75 28.10 11.62
N GLN A 109 -23.90 27.38 10.90
CA GLN A 109 -23.87 25.92 10.96
C GLN A 109 -22.95 25.42 12.10
N SER A 110 -23.50 24.58 12.98
CA SER A 110 -22.72 23.84 13.98
C SER A 110 -21.92 22.73 13.31
N LEU A 111 -20.60 22.72 13.54
CA LEU A 111 -19.72 21.62 13.11
C LEU A 111 -20.17 20.29 13.71
N GLU A 112 -20.59 20.29 14.97
CA GLU A 112 -20.97 19.07 15.68
C GLU A 112 -22.19 18.41 15.03
N ASP A 113 -23.21 19.20 14.67
CA ASP A 113 -24.38 18.67 13.96
C ASP A 113 -24.03 18.15 12.56
N ALA A 114 -23.02 18.74 11.91
CA ALA A 114 -22.52 18.26 10.63
C ALA A 114 -21.78 16.92 10.79
N LEU A 115 -20.99 16.76 11.85
CA LEU A 115 -20.28 15.51 12.17
C LEU A 115 -21.25 14.39 12.54
N VAL A 116 -22.29 14.65 13.34
CA VAL A 116 -23.32 13.64 13.65
C VAL A 116 -24.05 13.19 12.38
N ARG A 117 -24.37 14.12 11.47
CA ARG A 117 -24.97 13.78 10.16
C ARG A 117 -24.02 12.97 9.28
N LEU A 118 -22.74 13.34 9.28
CA LEU A 118 -21.69 12.61 8.57
C LEU A 118 -21.56 11.19 9.10
N GLU A 119 -21.45 11.01 10.42
CA GLU A 119 -21.29 9.69 11.06
C GLU A 119 -22.40 8.73 10.65
N ASN A 120 -23.66 9.17 10.76
CA ASN A 120 -24.83 8.37 10.43
C ASN A 120 -24.85 7.96 8.94
N LYS A 121 -24.71 8.93 8.03
CA LYS A 121 -24.76 8.67 6.58
C LYS A 121 -23.54 7.89 6.09
N ALA A 122 -22.35 8.21 6.59
CA ALA A 122 -21.14 7.46 6.27
C ALA A 122 -21.28 6.01 6.72
N GLY A 123 -21.82 5.75 7.92
CA GLY A 123 -22.07 4.39 8.39
C GLY A 123 -22.96 3.57 7.43
N GLU A 124 -24.05 4.16 6.92
CA GLU A 124 -24.93 3.50 5.94
C GLU A 124 -24.23 3.18 4.61
N ILE A 125 -23.36 4.07 4.13
CA ILE A 125 -22.61 3.89 2.88
C ILE A 125 -21.52 2.83 3.08
N LEU A 126 -20.73 2.97 4.16
CA LEU A 126 -19.59 2.10 4.45
C LEU A 126 -20.03 0.66 4.71
N LYS A 127 -21.21 0.43 5.31
CA LYS A 127 -21.80 -0.92 5.46
C LYS A 127 -21.89 -1.67 4.13
N LYS A 128 -22.20 -0.98 3.03
CA LYS A 128 -22.29 -1.55 1.68
C LYS A 128 -20.91 -1.84 1.06
N CYS A 129 -19.86 -1.19 1.53
CA CYS A 129 -18.54 -1.26 0.91
C CYS A 129 -17.68 -2.37 1.54
N HIS A 130 -16.75 -2.91 0.75
CA HIS A 130 -15.74 -3.86 1.23
C HIS A 130 -14.49 -3.11 1.74
N VAL A 131 -14.05 -2.11 0.98
CA VAL A 131 -12.82 -1.34 1.24
C VAL A 131 -13.11 0.16 1.19
N VAL A 132 -12.40 0.92 2.02
CA VAL A 132 -12.45 2.38 2.09
C VAL A 132 -11.08 2.94 1.77
N VAL A 133 -10.99 3.85 0.81
CA VAL A 133 -9.78 4.63 0.52
C VAL A 133 -9.95 6.02 1.12
N MET A 134 -9.04 6.46 1.98
CA MET A 134 -9.13 7.76 2.65
C MET A 134 -7.93 8.63 2.31
N GLY A 135 -8.20 9.88 1.96
CA GLY A 135 -7.17 10.90 1.72
C GLY A 135 -7.06 11.47 0.29
N PRO A 136 -7.46 10.78 -0.81
CA PRO A 136 -7.36 11.35 -2.15
C PRO A 136 -8.03 12.72 -2.26
N GLY A 137 -7.23 13.78 -2.44
CA GLY A 137 -7.70 15.15 -2.60
C GLY A 137 -8.39 15.73 -1.37
N MET A 138 -8.11 15.23 -0.17
CA MET A 138 -8.74 15.74 1.05
C MET A 138 -8.22 17.14 1.43
N GLY A 139 -7.06 17.54 0.89
CA GLY A 139 -6.41 18.81 1.20
C GLY A 139 -5.62 18.71 2.51
N ALA A 140 -4.53 19.48 2.59
CA ALA A 140 -3.78 19.58 3.82
C ALA A 140 -4.54 20.47 4.82
N PRO A 141 -4.56 20.13 6.12
CA PRO A 141 -5.03 21.07 7.13
C PRO A 141 -4.19 22.34 7.02
N ALA A 142 -4.84 23.48 6.75
CA ALA A 142 -4.15 24.77 6.82
C ALA A 142 -3.61 24.92 8.24
N MET A 143 -2.32 25.23 8.38
CA MET A 143 -1.84 25.73 9.68
C MET A 143 -2.58 27.04 9.90
N THR A 144 -3.54 27.05 10.82
CA THR A 144 -4.14 28.27 11.32
C THR A 144 -3.06 29.03 12.07
N THR A 145 -2.26 29.83 11.36
CA THR A 145 -1.61 30.99 11.95
C THR A 145 -2.68 32.08 11.99
N THR A 146 -3.47 32.09 13.06
CA THR A 146 -4.18 33.31 13.40
C THR A 146 -3.13 34.40 13.66
N PRO A 147 -3.27 35.63 13.12
CA PRO A 147 -2.33 36.72 13.38
C PRO A 147 -2.15 37.05 14.87
N ALA A 148 -3.06 36.60 15.73
CA ALA A 148 -3.01 36.76 17.17
C ALA A 148 -1.97 35.87 17.90
N ASP A 149 -1.44 34.83 17.24
CA ASP A 149 -0.56 33.85 17.91
C ASP A 149 0.95 34.15 17.75
N GLU A 150 1.33 35.21 17.02
CA GLU A 150 2.73 35.62 16.92
C GLU A 150 3.25 36.29 18.20
N GLU A 151 2.36 36.84 19.04
CA GLU A 151 2.78 37.56 20.26
C GLU A 151 2.97 36.62 21.47
N THR A 152 2.46 35.38 21.41
CA THR A 152 2.59 34.38 22.50
C THR A 152 3.73 33.38 22.29
N LYS A 153 4.44 33.43 21.15
CA LYS A 153 5.51 32.47 20.82
C LYS A 153 6.85 32.69 21.53
N ARG A 154 6.97 33.69 22.41
CA ARG A 154 8.19 33.87 23.22
C ARG A 154 8.21 33.08 24.53
N ASP A 155 7.05 32.60 25.01
CA ASP A 155 6.95 31.99 26.35
C ASP A 155 6.20 30.63 26.34
N ALA A 156 6.66 29.65 25.58
CA ALA A 156 6.13 28.28 25.68
C ALA A 156 7.18 27.20 25.36
N CYS A 157 8.28 27.19 26.10
CA CYS A 157 9.03 25.96 26.34
C CYS A 157 8.30 25.19 27.45
N GLY A 158 7.24 24.45 27.09
CA GLY A 158 6.41 23.73 28.05
C GLY A 158 5.49 22.73 27.37
N ALA A 159 5.85 21.45 27.43
CA ALA A 159 5.02 20.34 27.01
C ALA A 159 3.70 20.32 27.81
N SER A 160 2.57 20.61 27.17
CA SER A 160 1.25 20.24 27.67
C SER A 160 0.30 20.02 26.49
N GLY A 161 -0.53 18.97 26.60
CA GLY A 161 -1.21 18.31 25.48
C GLY A 161 -2.15 19.21 24.68
N ALA A 162 -1.90 19.29 23.38
CA ALA A 162 -2.87 19.80 22.40
C ALA A 162 -4.05 18.83 22.33
N ASN A 163 -5.28 19.33 22.47
CA ASN A 163 -6.48 18.53 22.31
C ASN A 163 -6.59 18.10 20.83
N PRO A 164 -6.53 16.79 20.48
CA PRO A 164 -6.56 16.33 19.10
C PRO A 164 -7.85 16.73 18.36
N ASP A 165 -8.91 17.09 19.09
CA ASP A 165 -10.21 17.53 18.57
C ASP A 165 -10.25 19.00 18.15
N SER A 166 -9.13 19.73 18.24
CA SER A 166 -8.99 21.13 17.79
C SER A 166 -8.66 21.30 16.30
N GLY A 167 -8.67 20.21 15.53
CA GLY A 167 -8.35 20.23 14.10
C GLY A 167 -9.36 20.99 13.24
N CYS A 168 -8.95 21.37 12.02
CA CYS A 168 -9.86 22.01 11.06
C CYS A 168 -11.06 21.10 10.71
N THR A 169 -12.16 21.69 10.22
CA THR A 169 -13.42 21.00 9.88
C THR A 169 -13.20 19.68 9.12
N ILE A 170 -12.41 19.72 8.04
CA ILE A 170 -12.18 18.54 7.19
C ILE A 170 -11.39 17.45 7.90
N GLN A 171 -10.49 17.83 8.81
CA GLN A 171 -9.75 16.88 9.62
C GLN A 171 -10.64 16.18 10.64
N ARG A 172 -11.47 16.93 11.39
CA ARG A 172 -12.41 16.31 12.33
C ARG A 172 -13.36 15.37 11.61
N ALA A 173 -13.87 15.80 10.45
CA ALA A 173 -14.69 14.97 9.58
C ALA A 173 -13.97 13.69 9.12
N ALA A 174 -12.72 13.79 8.68
CA ALA A 174 -11.92 12.65 8.26
C ALA A 174 -11.68 11.66 9.40
N LEU A 175 -11.38 12.15 10.61
CA LEU A 175 -11.23 11.31 11.80
C LEU A 175 -12.55 10.63 12.18
N THR A 176 -13.68 11.33 12.12
CA THR A 176 -15.01 10.74 12.32
C THR A 176 -15.27 9.61 11.33
N VAL A 177 -14.98 9.80 10.03
CA VAL A 177 -15.18 8.73 9.03
C VAL A 177 -14.23 7.55 9.25
N LEU A 178 -12.99 7.80 9.68
CA LEU A 178 -12.04 6.74 10.04
C LEU A 178 -12.58 5.91 11.21
N GLU A 179 -13.09 6.56 12.25
CA GLU A 179 -13.67 5.88 13.42
C GLU A 179 -14.91 5.05 13.04
N VAL A 180 -15.77 5.56 12.15
CA VAL A 180 -16.89 4.78 11.60
C VAL A 180 -16.39 3.57 10.81
N ALA A 181 -15.37 3.74 9.94
CA ALA A 181 -14.81 2.63 9.16
C ALA A 181 -14.21 1.54 10.07
N MET A 182 -13.52 1.95 11.14
CA MET A 182 -12.97 1.04 12.15
C MET A 182 -14.06 0.31 12.93
N LYS A 183 -15.12 1.02 13.36
CA LYS A 183 -16.29 0.46 14.05
C LYS A 183 -17.03 -0.57 13.20
N GLU A 184 -17.19 -0.29 11.90
CA GLU A 184 -17.77 -1.20 10.91
C GLU A 184 -16.78 -2.28 10.43
N ASN A 185 -15.59 -2.36 11.06
CA ASN A 185 -14.51 -3.32 10.77
C ASN A 185 -14.17 -3.39 9.28
N LYS A 186 -14.15 -2.25 8.58
CA LYS A 186 -13.79 -2.18 7.16
C LYS A 186 -12.29 -2.34 6.98
N PHE A 187 -11.83 -2.51 5.74
CA PHE A 187 -10.42 -2.37 5.44
C PHE A 187 -10.17 -0.98 4.88
N VAL A 188 -9.21 -0.27 5.46
CA VAL A 188 -8.94 1.13 5.15
C VAL A 188 -7.58 1.25 4.48
N VAL A 189 -7.57 1.81 3.27
CA VAL A 189 -6.35 2.25 2.59
C VAL A 189 -6.22 3.75 2.84
N ILE A 190 -5.13 4.18 3.46
CA ILE A 190 -4.89 5.57 3.82
C ILE A 190 -3.76 6.11 2.93
N ASP A 191 -4.10 7.08 2.07
CA ASP A 191 -3.17 7.70 1.13
C ASP A 191 -3.04 9.21 1.35
N ALA A 192 -1.91 9.75 0.89
CA ALA A 192 -1.66 11.19 0.74
C ALA A 192 -2.05 12.05 1.95
N ASP A 193 -3.12 12.84 1.84
CA ASP A 193 -3.49 13.85 2.84
C ASP A 193 -4.05 13.25 4.12
N MET A 194 -4.63 12.04 4.09
CA MET A 194 -5.07 11.40 5.34
C MET A 194 -3.89 10.99 6.22
N ILE A 195 -2.74 10.64 5.61
CA ILE A 195 -1.49 10.45 6.36
C ILE A 195 -1.08 11.76 7.03
N ARG A 196 -1.20 12.90 6.33
CA ARG A 196 -0.91 14.21 6.93
C ARG A 196 -1.86 14.53 8.06
N VAL A 197 -3.16 14.29 7.91
CA VAL A 197 -4.16 14.48 8.97
C VAL A 197 -3.81 13.68 10.24
N LEU A 198 -3.33 12.45 10.09
CA LEU A 198 -2.91 11.62 11.22
C LEU A 198 -1.59 12.06 11.87
N CYS A 199 -0.73 12.78 11.14
CA CYS A 199 0.65 13.03 11.53
C CYS A 199 1.05 14.51 11.60
N THR A 200 0.12 15.45 11.46
CA THR A 200 0.43 16.88 11.61
C THR A 200 0.78 17.17 13.08
N PRO A 201 1.79 18.00 13.41
CA PRO A 201 2.34 18.13 14.79
C PRO A 201 1.35 18.31 15.95
N PRO A 202 0.32 19.19 15.88
CA PRO A 202 -0.71 19.27 16.94
C PRO A 202 -1.57 18.00 17.07
N HIS A 203 -1.44 17.06 16.15
CA HIS A 203 -2.27 15.87 16.01
C HIS A 203 -1.48 14.56 15.97
N TRP A 204 -0.18 14.56 16.31
CA TRP A 204 0.62 13.32 16.44
C TRP A 204 -0.06 12.20 17.25
N PRO A 205 -0.84 12.47 18.32
CA PRO A 205 -1.60 11.43 19.00
C PRO A 205 -2.62 10.70 18.10
N SER A 206 -2.97 11.23 16.94
CA SER A 206 -3.99 10.66 16.06
C SER A 206 -3.56 9.35 15.42
N ILE A 207 -2.28 9.16 15.15
CA ILE A 207 -1.77 7.89 14.62
C ILE A 207 -1.98 6.72 15.61
N GLN A 208 -2.05 7.00 16.92
CA GLN A 208 -2.34 6.00 17.95
C GLN A 208 -3.73 5.37 17.79
N ARG A 209 -4.67 6.04 17.10
CA ARG A 209 -5.98 5.45 16.76
C ARG A 209 -5.84 4.17 15.94
N LEU A 210 -4.77 4.05 15.14
CA LEU A 210 -4.51 2.86 14.33
C LEU A 210 -3.90 1.70 15.13
N LYS A 211 -3.62 1.88 16.42
CA LYS A 211 -3.03 0.83 17.26
C LYS A 211 -3.95 -0.39 17.30
N ASN A 212 -3.39 -1.57 17.04
CA ASN A 212 -4.07 -2.86 16.90
C ASN A 212 -5.06 -2.95 15.73
N TYR A 213 -5.19 -1.93 14.88
CA TYR A 213 -6.11 -1.93 13.75
C TYR A 213 -5.38 -2.40 12.47
N ARG A 214 -5.41 -3.71 12.25
CA ARG A 214 -4.63 -4.38 11.20
C ARG A 214 -5.25 -4.33 9.81
N ARG A 215 -6.56 -4.10 9.73
CA ARG A 215 -7.27 -3.86 8.46
C ARG A 215 -7.01 -2.44 7.94
N CYS A 216 -5.76 -2.02 8.01
CA CYS A 216 -5.31 -0.70 7.62
C CYS A 216 -3.99 -0.82 6.85
N LEU A 217 -3.91 -0.12 5.72
CA LEU A 217 -2.74 -0.06 4.87
C LEU A 217 -2.43 1.41 4.57
N LEU A 218 -1.27 1.89 5.00
CA LEU A 218 -0.79 3.23 4.70
C LEU A 218 0.07 3.18 3.42
N THR A 219 -0.11 4.15 2.52
CA THR A 219 0.65 4.22 1.26
C THR A 219 1.55 5.46 1.20
N PRO A 220 2.50 5.66 2.13
CA PRO A 220 3.30 6.88 2.17
C PRO A 220 4.28 7.00 0.99
N ASN A 221 4.42 8.20 0.44
CA ASN A 221 5.63 8.59 -0.28
C ASN A 221 6.77 8.94 0.70
N ARG A 222 7.95 9.31 0.18
CA ARG A 222 9.11 9.69 1.00
C ARG A 222 8.79 10.71 2.09
N ARG A 223 8.10 11.81 1.75
CA ARG A 223 7.79 12.89 2.71
C ARG A 223 6.76 12.45 3.76
N GLU A 224 5.74 11.72 3.32
CA GLU A 224 4.72 11.16 4.22
C GLU A 224 5.32 10.12 5.18
N PHE A 225 6.30 9.35 4.73
CA PHE A 225 7.00 8.39 5.58
C PHE A 225 7.83 9.09 6.66
N GLU A 226 8.51 10.19 6.32
CA GLU A 226 9.21 11.04 7.31
C GLU A 226 8.24 11.59 8.37
N LEU A 227 7.05 12.05 7.95
CA LEU A 227 6.00 12.50 8.86
C LEU A 227 5.47 11.39 9.77
N LEU A 228 5.23 10.20 9.21
CA LEU A 228 4.78 9.02 9.96
C LEU A 228 5.80 8.62 11.02
N GLN A 229 7.08 8.55 10.65
CA GLN A 229 8.16 8.22 11.58
C GLN A 229 8.29 9.28 12.67
N GLY A 230 8.28 10.56 12.32
CA GLY A 230 8.34 11.64 13.32
C GLY A 230 7.16 11.63 14.29
N ALA A 231 5.95 11.36 13.80
CA ALA A 231 4.76 11.20 14.65
C ALA A 231 4.87 9.97 15.58
N PHE A 232 5.37 8.85 15.06
CA PHE A 232 5.56 7.62 15.84
C PHE A 232 6.67 7.76 16.90
N ASP A 233 7.82 8.32 16.55
CA ASP A 233 8.93 8.61 17.48
C ASP A 233 8.54 9.60 18.58
N SER A 234 7.49 10.40 18.37
CA SER A 234 6.97 11.31 19.38
C SER A 234 6.01 10.64 20.37
N LEU A 235 5.46 9.47 20.01
CA LEU A 235 4.64 8.63 20.89
C LEU A 235 5.49 7.73 21.78
N GLU A 236 6.54 7.13 21.21
CA GLU A 236 7.51 6.33 21.96
C GLU A 236 8.58 7.26 22.50
N LYS A 237 8.68 7.42 23.84
CA LYS A 237 9.63 8.34 24.51
C LYS A 237 10.94 8.54 23.71
N PRO A 238 11.40 9.78 23.47
CA PRO A 238 12.43 10.07 22.49
C PRO A 238 13.73 9.31 22.77
N CYS A 239 13.94 8.20 22.05
CA CYS A 239 15.22 7.51 22.05
C CYS A 239 16.18 8.29 21.15
N SER A 240 16.84 9.28 21.76
CA SER A 240 17.88 10.14 21.19
C SER A 240 17.46 11.02 19.97
N PRO A 241 17.69 12.34 20.01
CA PRO A 241 17.27 13.29 18.97
C PRO A 241 18.10 13.22 17.66
N LEU A 242 18.90 12.17 17.49
CA LEU A 242 19.83 11.98 16.36
C LEU A 242 19.44 10.80 15.47
N SER A 243 18.24 10.24 15.60
CA SER A 243 17.74 9.12 14.80
C SER A 243 17.47 9.53 13.34
N ASN A 244 18.58 9.70 12.63
CA ASN A 244 18.77 9.33 11.23
C ASN A 244 18.13 10.26 10.18
N LYS A 245 18.51 11.55 10.21
CA LYS A 245 18.21 12.56 9.15
C LYS A 245 18.56 12.09 7.72
N TYR A 246 19.42 11.08 7.60
CA TYR A 246 19.88 10.50 6.34
C TYR A 246 19.36 9.09 6.04
N PHE A 247 18.50 8.52 6.90
CA PHE A 247 17.99 7.15 6.72
C PHE A 247 17.36 6.93 5.35
N LEU A 248 16.36 7.75 5.00
CA LEU A 248 15.65 7.59 3.73
C LEU A 248 16.53 7.88 2.51
N SER A 249 17.44 8.85 2.59
CA SER A 249 18.37 9.09 1.49
C SER A 249 19.27 7.88 1.25
N SER A 250 19.85 7.32 2.31
CA SER A 250 20.71 6.13 2.22
C SER A 250 19.93 4.89 1.76
N PHE A 251 18.70 4.74 2.24
CA PHE A 251 17.80 3.66 1.85
C PHE A 251 17.44 3.74 0.35
N PHE A 252 16.95 4.88 -0.12
CA PHE A 252 16.57 5.03 -1.53
C PHE A 252 17.78 4.95 -2.48
N GLN A 253 18.97 5.38 -2.04
CA GLN A 253 20.22 5.16 -2.78
C GLN A 253 20.59 3.67 -2.85
N ALA A 254 20.39 2.90 -1.78
CA ALA A 254 20.59 1.45 -1.80
C ALA A 254 19.61 0.76 -2.77
N VAL A 255 18.33 1.15 -2.74
CA VAL A 255 17.31 0.65 -3.68
C VAL A 255 17.69 0.96 -5.13
N GLN A 256 18.15 2.18 -5.43
CA GLN A 256 18.57 2.55 -6.79
C GLN A 256 19.78 1.76 -7.27
N ARG A 257 20.77 1.51 -6.40
CA ARG A 257 21.92 0.67 -6.73
C ARG A 257 21.51 -0.76 -7.05
N GLU A 258 20.58 -1.33 -6.30
CA GLU A 258 20.06 -2.68 -6.58
C GLU A 258 19.29 -2.73 -7.90
N GLN A 259 18.48 -1.69 -8.18
CA GLN A 259 17.76 -1.58 -9.44
C GLN A 259 18.72 -1.46 -10.64
N GLN A 260 19.79 -0.67 -10.52
CA GLN A 260 20.80 -0.53 -11.57
C GLN A 260 21.54 -1.85 -11.79
N ARG A 261 22.01 -2.49 -10.73
CA ARG A 261 22.63 -3.83 -10.77
C ARG A 261 21.73 -4.86 -11.46
N SER A 262 20.42 -4.83 -11.18
CA SER A 262 19.46 -5.74 -11.81
C SER A 262 19.28 -5.48 -13.31
N CYS A 263 19.35 -4.22 -13.74
CA CYS A 263 19.22 -3.85 -15.16
C CYS A 263 20.48 -4.17 -15.98
N ASP A 264 21.65 -4.11 -15.34
CA ASP A 264 22.95 -4.32 -15.97
C ASP A 264 23.35 -5.81 -16.06
N ALA A 265 22.58 -6.72 -15.45
CA ALA A 265 22.84 -8.15 -15.48
C ALA A 265 22.70 -8.74 -16.91
N PRO A 266 23.63 -9.61 -17.35
CA PRO A 266 23.58 -10.22 -18.68
C PRO A 266 22.33 -11.09 -18.82
N LYS A 267 21.54 -10.86 -19.88
CA LYS A 267 20.29 -11.58 -20.13
C LYS A 267 20.60 -13.01 -20.59
N SER A 268 20.05 -14.02 -19.92
CA SER A 268 19.84 -15.31 -20.57
C SER A 268 18.72 -15.15 -21.62
N GLU A 269 18.91 -15.68 -22.83
CA GLU A 269 17.88 -15.65 -23.86
C GLU A 269 16.67 -16.47 -23.39
N ASN A 270 15.59 -15.81 -22.97
CA ASN A 270 14.32 -16.47 -22.69
C ASN A 270 13.09 -15.69 -23.17
N VAL A 271 12.26 -16.45 -23.89
CA VAL A 271 10.97 -16.34 -24.61
C VAL A 271 9.92 -15.23 -24.28
N PHE A 272 10.15 -14.28 -23.37
CA PHE A 272 9.22 -13.13 -23.17
C PHE A 272 9.68 -11.82 -23.84
N ALA A 273 10.75 -11.89 -24.63
CA ALA A 273 11.30 -10.75 -25.35
C ALA A 273 10.50 -10.41 -26.62
N ASP A 274 9.29 -9.90 -26.50
CA ASP A 274 8.61 -9.25 -27.63
C ASP A 274 7.93 -7.90 -27.34
N PHE A 275 8.12 -7.32 -26.13
CA PHE A 275 7.47 -6.04 -25.79
C PHE A 275 8.39 -4.96 -25.25
N SER A 276 9.72 -5.10 -25.35
CA SER A 276 10.65 -4.12 -24.77
C SER A 276 11.86 -3.82 -25.65
N ARG A 277 11.63 -3.32 -26.87
CA ARG A 277 12.64 -2.57 -27.61
C ARG A 277 12.10 -1.21 -28.04
N ARG A 278 12.42 -0.18 -27.26
CA ARG A 278 12.92 1.15 -27.71
C ARG A 278 12.93 2.15 -26.57
N TRP A 279 13.99 2.08 -25.75
CA TRP A 279 14.71 3.28 -25.32
C TRP A 279 16.04 2.85 -24.69
N GLN A 280 17.15 3.19 -25.34
CA GLN A 280 18.48 3.20 -24.71
C GLN A 280 18.87 4.68 -24.54
N PRO A 281 19.42 5.08 -23.37
CA PRO A 281 19.97 6.42 -23.22
C PRO A 281 21.15 6.61 -24.19
N PRO A 282 21.37 7.82 -24.73
CA PRO A 282 22.50 8.09 -25.61
C PRO A 282 23.83 7.97 -24.84
N PRO A 283 24.94 7.55 -25.49
CA PRO A 283 26.25 7.46 -24.85
C PRO A 283 26.77 8.86 -24.49
N GLU A 284 27.28 9.01 -23.27
CA GLU A 284 27.91 10.23 -22.79
C GLU A 284 29.21 10.50 -23.58
N THR A 285 29.35 11.73 -24.07
CA THR A 285 30.57 12.25 -24.69
C THR A 285 31.61 12.58 -23.62
N ASP A 286 32.80 12.04 -23.83
CA ASP A 286 34.06 12.24 -23.13
C ASP A 286 34.35 13.71 -22.77
N PRO A 287 34.69 14.03 -21.51
CA PRO A 287 35.36 15.28 -21.18
C PRO A 287 36.84 15.00 -20.82
N SER A 288 37.69 15.10 -21.84
CA SER A 288 39.11 15.42 -21.63
C SER A 288 39.21 16.86 -21.17
N LEU A 289 39.52 17.11 -19.89
CA LEU A 289 40.21 18.32 -19.44
C LEU A 289 40.91 18.02 -18.11
N ALA A 290 42.24 17.91 -18.22
CA ALA A 290 43.17 17.77 -17.11
C ALA A 290 43.22 19.06 -16.28
N VAL A 291 43.22 18.93 -14.95
CA VAL A 291 43.86 19.88 -14.03
C VAL A 291 44.49 19.07 -12.89
N ASP A 292 45.72 19.47 -12.56
CA ASP A 292 46.73 18.83 -11.76
C ASP A 292 46.39 18.54 -10.27
N SER A 293 47.25 17.65 -9.76
CA SER A 293 47.52 17.19 -8.40
C SER A 293 47.43 18.24 -7.28
N ASP A 294 46.96 17.83 -6.10
CA ASP A 294 47.85 17.61 -4.96
C ASP A 294 47.13 16.96 -3.76
N ASP A 295 47.77 15.89 -3.28
CA ASP A 295 48.01 15.49 -1.89
C ASP A 295 46.87 15.57 -0.86
N VAL A 296 46.36 14.40 -0.41
CA VAL A 296 46.35 13.97 1.01
C VAL A 296 46.16 12.45 1.05
N THR A 297 47.25 11.72 1.23
CA THR A 297 47.22 10.36 1.78
C THR A 297 46.86 10.42 3.27
N HIS A 298 45.73 9.84 3.67
CA HIS A 298 45.63 8.82 4.74
C HIS A 298 44.19 8.51 5.19
N ALA A 299 43.91 7.20 5.29
CA ALA A 299 42.87 6.54 6.10
C ALA A 299 41.41 6.47 5.57
N ASN A 300 41.22 5.86 4.39
CA ASN A 300 39.95 5.20 4.06
C ASN A 300 39.89 3.81 4.72
N ARG A 301 39.29 3.72 5.91
CA ARG A 301 38.64 2.49 6.38
C ARG A 301 37.14 2.66 6.15
N SER A 302 36.65 2.11 5.04
CA SER A 302 35.22 1.86 4.86
C SER A 302 34.70 1.07 6.07
N PRO A 303 33.65 1.54 6.77
CA PRO A 303 33.03 0.69 7.78
C PRO A 303 32.45 -0.53 7.05
N SER A 304 32.91 -1.71 7.42
CA SER A 304 32.27 -2.96 7.07
C SER A 304 30.79 -2.88 7.44
N PRO A 305 29.88 -3.46 6.63
CA PRO A 305 28.47 -3.50 7.00
C PRO A 305 28.37 -4.19 8.37
N PRO A 306 27.64 -3.62 9.35
CA PRO A 306 27.46 -4.28 10.63
C PRO A 306 26.85 -5.65 10.36
N SER A 307 27.44 -6.71 10.90
CA SER A 307 26.87 -8.04 10.82
C SER A 307 25.55 -8.04 11.60
N VAL A 308 24.44 -7.89 10.87
CA VAL A 308 23.10 -7.88 11.45
C VAL A 308 22.79 -9.32 11.86
N ALA A 309 22.85 -9.62 13.17
CA ALA A 309 22.22 -10.81 13.71
C ALA A 309 20.72 -10.78 13.36
N PRO A 310 20.09 -11.88 12.93
CA PRO A 310 18.69 -11.88 12.53
C PRO A 310 17.82 -11.44 13.71
N CYS A 311 17.17 -10.28 13.56
CA CYS A 311 16.17 -9.82 14.52
C CYS A 311 14.97 -10.79 14.45
N PRO A 312 14.60 -11.48 15.54
CA PRO A 312 13.62 -12.57 15.50
C PRO A 312 12.19 -12.12 15.13
N SER A 313 11.97 -10.81 15.10
CA SER A 313 10.73 -10.14 14.71
C SER A 313 10.62 -9.82 13.21
N LEU A 314 11.66 -10.03 12.39
CA LEU A 314 11.63 -9.69 10.96
C LEU A 314 11.63 -10.94 10.08
N ILE A 315 10.77 -10.96 9.07
CA ILE A 315 10.68 -12.01 8.08
C ILE A 315 10.96 -11.42 6.70
N PHE A 316 11.99 -11.93 6.02
CA PHE A 316 12.38 -11.48 4.69
C PHE A 316 11.88 -12.47 3.64
N LEU A 317 11.04 -12.00 2.73
CA LEU A 317 10.58 -12.80 1.61
C LEU A 317 11.58 -12.76 0.46
N ASP A 318 11.45 -13.67 -0.51
CA ASP A 318 12.41 -13.80 -1.62
C ASP A 318 12.50 -12.53 -2.51
N LEU A 319 11.46 -11.69 -2.50
CA LEU A 319 11.46 -10.38 -3.16
C LEU A 319 12.05 -9.25 -2.31
N PHE A 320 12.67 -9.55 -1.16
CA PHE A 320 13.35 -8.55 -0.33
C PHE A 320 14.88 -8.74 -0.41
N PRO A 321 15.60 -7.85 -1.10
CA PRO A 321 17.02 -8.04 -1.39
C PRO A 321 17.87 -7.95 -0.11
N SER A 322 18.96 -8.73 -0.05
CA SER A 322 19.81 -8.75 1.15
C SER A 322 20.48 -7.41 1.44
N SER A 323 20.74 -6.61 0.40
CA SER A 323 21.31 -5.25 0.51
C SER A 323 20.42 -4.28 1.30
N LEU A 324 19.12 -4.56 1.42
CA LEU A 324 18.17 -3.72 2.14
C LEU A 324 17.88 -4.19 3.59
N LYS A 325 18.40 -5.35 4.00
CA LYS A 325 18.13 -5.93 5.34
C LYS A 325 18.56 -5.04 6.50
N SER A 326 19.60 -4.22 6.33
CA SER A 326 20.06 -3.26 7.35
C SER A 326 19.05 -2.13 7.62
N PHE A 327 18.15 -1.84 6.69
CA PHE A 327 17.11 -0.80 6.84
C PHE A 327 15.81 -1.34 7.42
N ALA A 328 15.65 -2.67 7.47
CA ALA A 328 14.38 -3.33 7.75
C ALA A 328 13.82 -3.07 9.15
N GLY A 329 14.69 -2.96 10.17
CA GLY A 329 14.24 -2.62 11.52
C GLY A 329 13.48 -1.30 11.52
N ARG A 330 14.10 -0.24 11.02
CA ARG A 330 13.51 1.10 10.97
C ARG A 330 12.30 1.22 10.03
N LEU A 331 12.21 0.37 9.00
CA LEU A 331 11.00 0.25 8.17
C LEU A 331 9.84 -0.41 8.93
N ALA A 332 10.15 -1.33 9.85
CA ALA A 332 9.18 -2.12 10.60
C ALA A 332 8.75 -1.51 11.94
N ASP A 333 9.52 -0.56 12.50
CA ASP A 333 9.27 0.06 13.81
C ASP A 333 7.80 0.45 14.02
N LEU A 334 7.22 1.21 13.08
CA LEU A 334 5.83 1.68 13.17
C LEU A 334 4.84 0.51 13.15
N THR A 335 5.00 -0.44 12.23
CA THR A 335 4.11 -1.61 12.07
C THR A 335 4.17 -2.53 13.30
N LEU A 336 5.34 -2.69 13.90
CA LEU A 336 5.53 -3.48 15.11
C LEU A 336 5.02 -2.75 16.34
N GLY A 337 5.37 -1.48 16.52
CA GLY A 337 4.98 -0.68 17.69
C GLY A 337 3.49 -0.40 17.78
N LEU A 338 2.81 -0.28 16.64
CA LEU A 338 1.35 -0.14 16.59
C LEU A 338 0.60 -1.48 16.43
N ASN A 339 1.29 -2.63 16.34
CA ASN A 339 0.70 -3.97 16.17
C ASN A 339 -0.26 -4.05 14.96
N GLY A 340 0.23 -3.60 13.82
CA GLY A 340 -0.51 -3.07 12.66
C GLY A 340 -0.03 -1.63 12.45
N PRO A 341 -0.80 -0.74 11.79
CA PRO A 341 -1.15 -0.85 10.37
C PRO A 341 0.02 -1.32 9.47
N ASN A 342 -0.31 -1.76 8.26
CA ASN A 342 0.66 -2.21 7.26
C ASN A 342 1.13 -1.02 6.39
N LEU A 343 2.29 -1.13 5.76
CA LEU A 343 2.89 -0.04 4.98
C LEU A 343 3.23 -0.48 3.55
N LEU A 344 2.83 0.33 2.58
CA LEU A 344 3.36 0.32 1.21
C LEU A 344 4.14 1.62 1.01
N VAL A 345 5.45 1.56 1.21
CA VAL A 345 6.34 2.72 1.07
C VAL A 345 6.67 2.92 -0.41
N LYS A 346 6.14 4.00 -1.00
CA LYS A 346 6.27 4.32 -2.43
C LYS A 346 7.67 4.84 -2.75
N GLY A 347 8.29 4.31 -3.80
CA GLY A 347 9.68 4.66 -4.14
C GLY A 347 10.14 4.24 -5.54
N PRO A 348 11.45 4.31 -5.83
CA PRO A 348 12.04 3.72 -7.04
C PRO A 348 11.66 2.24 -7.19
N ALA A 349 11.76 1.50 -6.10
CA ALA A 349 11.03 0.28 -5.82
C ALA A 349 10.10 0.53 -4.63
N ASP A 350 8.92 -0.09 -4.64
CA ASP A 350 8.00 -0.02 -3.50
C ASP A 350 8.37 -1.08 -2.48
N VAL A 351 8.27 -0.74 -1.21
CA VAL A 351 8.59 -1.65 -0.11
C VAL A 351 7.35 -1.92 0.73
N PHE A 352 7.11 -3.19 0.99
CA PHE A 352 5.96 -3.69 1.72
C PHE A 352 6.42 -4.09 3.11
N VAL A 353 5.69 -3.62 4.12
CA VAL A 353 5.89 -4.00 5.52
C VAL A 353 4.55 -4.44 6.08
N VAL A 354 4.43 -5.73 6.36
CA VAL A 354 3.16 -6.35 6.75
C VAL A 354 3.30 -7.02 8.10
N PHE A 355 2.37 -6.72 9.00
CA PHE A 355 2.32 -7.33 10.31
C PHE A 355 1.97 -8.82 10.18
N SER A 356 2.68 -9.69 10.90
CA SER A 356 2.41 -11.13 10.97
C SER A 356 2.46 -11.67 12.41
N ARG A 357 1.65 -12.70 12.70
CA ARG A 357 1.64 -13.48 13.95
C ARG A 357 2.38 -14.80 13.77
N LEU A 358 3.03 -15.28 14.83
CA LEU A 358 3.38 -16.70 14.93
C LEU A 358 2.10 -17.58 15.03
N PRO A 359 2.06 -18.75 14.37
CA PRO A 359 1.04 -19.75 14.65
C PRO A 359 1.19 -20.20 16.11
N ALA A 360 0.11 -20.13 16.88
CA ALA A 360 0.12 -20.42 18.31
C ALA A 360 0.63 -21.85 18.57
N ARG A 361 1.83 -21.99 19.15
CA ARG A 361 2.24 -23.22 19.84
C ARG A 361 1.57 -23.25 21.20
N ARG A 362 1.09 -24.42 21.62
CA ARG A 362 0.25 -24.66 22.82
C ARG A 362 0.82 -24.17 24.18
N GLU A 363 2.03 -23.63 24.23
CA GLU A 363 2.74 -23.28 25.47
C GLU A 363 3.46 -21.91 25.46
N GLN A 364 3.08 -20.96 24.59
CA GLN A 364 3.72 -19.63 24.55
C GLN A 364 2.79 -18.51 25.04
N VAL A 365 3.24 -17.79 26.08
CA VAL A 365 2.48 -16.79 26.86
C VAL A 365 2.50 -15.38 26.24
N CYS A 366 3.30 -15.13 25.19
CA CYS A 366 3.37 -13.84 24.51
C CYS A 366 3.11 -13.96 22.99
N PRO A 367 2.34 -13.04 22.37
CA PRO A 367 2.24 -12.99 20.92
C PRO A 367 3.54 -12.39 20.35
N ASP A 368 4.41 -13.22 19.78
CA ASP A 368 5.60 -12.73 19.06
C ASP A 368 5.14 -12.01 17.78
N ALA A 369 5.02 -10.68 17.86
CA ALA A 369 4.74 -9.80 16.73
C ALA A 369 5.91 -9.82 15.74
N ARG A 370 5.61 -10.06 14.46
CA ARG A 370 6.59 -10.04 13.38
C ARG A 370 6.19 -9.07 12.27
N ALA A 371 7.17 -8.61 11.50
CA ALA A 371 6.96 -7.84 10.28
C ALA A 371 7.59 -8.58 9.11
N ALA A 372 6.78 -8.83 8.10
CA ALA A 372 7.17 -9.43 6.84
C ALA A 372 7.48 -8.34 5.81
N LEU A 373 8.61 -8.48 5.10
CA LEU A 373 9.07 -7.50 4.14
C LEU A 373 9.22 -8.11 2.74
N ALA A 374 8.80 -7.34 1.74
CA ALA A 374 8.94 -7.63 0.31
C ALA A 374 9.08 -6.33 -0.49
N THR A 375 9.48 -6.43 -1.76
CA THR A 375 9.60 -5.26 -2.64
C THR A 375 8.99 -5.51 -4.02
N CYS A 376 8.71 -4.44 -4.76
CA CYS A 376 8.31 -4.49 -6.16
C CYS A 376 9.00 -3.36 -6.96
N GLY A 377 9.45 -3.67 -8.18
CA GLY A 377 10.04 -2.68 -9.09
C GLY A 377 11.57 -2.64 -9.11
N LEU A 378 12.24 -3.69 -8.63
CA LEU A 378 13.69 -3.84 -8.76
C LEU A 378 14.12 -4.34 -10.14
N THR A 379 13.31 -5.19 -10.78
CA THR A 379 13.62 -5.78 -12.09
C THR A 379 13.05 -4.95 -13.23
N GLN A 380 13.58 -5.14 -14.45
CA GLN A 380 13.08 -4.47 -15.65
C GLN A 380 11.58 -4.77 -15.90
N ASN A 381 11.16 -6.02 -15.64
CA ASN A 381 9.78 -6.48 -15.83
C ASN A 381 8.79 -5.97 -14.76
N SER A 382 9.29 -5.39 -13.66
CA SER A 382 8.46 -4.78 -12.62
C SER A 382 8.65 -3.26 -12.53
N ARG A 383 9.51 -2.68 -13.37
CA ARG A 383 9.83 -1.25 -13.35
C ARG A 383 8.68 -0.42 -13.91
N GLY A 384 8.45 0.75 -13.30
CA GLY A 384 7.47 1.71 -13.79
C GLY A 384 8.05 2.71 -14.79
N SER A 385 7.28 3.76 -15.10
CA SER A 385 7.72 4.84 -16.00
C SER A 385 8.73 5.80 -15.35
N PRO A 386 9.66 6.40 -16.13
CA PRO A 386 10.50 7.49 -15.66
C PRO A 386 9.73 8.82 -15.52
N LYS A 387 8.61 9.01 -16.23
CA LYS A 387 7.75 10.19 -16.07
C LYS A 387 6.92 10.08 -14.79
N ARG A 388 6.96 11.14 -13.99
CA ARG A 388 6.05 11.34 -12.85
C ARG A 388 4.86 12.18 -13.30
N SER A 389 3.66 11.64 -13.21
CA SER A 389 2.40 12.39 -13.37
C SER A 389 1.70 12.51 -12.02
N GLY A 390 1.14 13.69 -11.73
CA GLY A 390 0.23 13.85 -10.59
C GLY A 390 -0.98 12.95 -10.80
N GLY A 391 -1.37 12.18 -9.79
CA GLY A 391 -2.47 11.19 -9.87
C GLY A 391 -2.04 9.72 -9.87
N GLN A 392 -0.74 9.38 -10.05
CA GLN A 392 -0.29 7.98 -10.02
C GLN A 392 -0.54 7.30 -8.65
N GLY A 393 -0.38 8.05 -7.56
CA GLY A 393 -0.67 7.56 -6.20
C GLY A 393 -2.17 7.26 -6.01
N ASP A 394 -3.04 8.11 -6.55
CA ASP A 394 -4.49 7.91 -6.47
C ASP A 394 -4.91 6.66 -7.25
N VAL A 395 -4.35 6.45 -8.45
CA VAL A 395 -4.55 5.24 -9.25
C VAL A 395 -4.09 4.00 -8.48
N LEU A 396 -2.93 4.06 -7.79
CA LEU A 396 -2.48 2.99 -6.90
C LEU A 396 -3.47 2.73 -5.77
N GLY A 397 -3.99 3.76 -5.10
CA GLY A 397 -4.99 3.61 -4.04
C GLY A 397 -6.24 2.88 -4.51
N GLY A 398 -6.73 3.19 -5.71
CA GLY A 398 -7.87 2.52 -6.33
C GLY A 398 -7.61 1.06 -6.68
N ILE A 399 -6.49 0.78 -7.35
CA ILE A 399 -6.09 -0.59 -7.74
C ILE A 399 -5.86 -1.45 -6.50
N LEU A 400 -5.19 -0.90 -5.48
CA LEU A 400 -4.95 -1.58 -4.20
C LEU A 400 -6.27 -1.93 -3.51
N ALA A 401 -7.23 -1.00 -3.47
CA ALA A 401 -8.54 -1.26 -2.90
C ALA A 401 -9.31 -2.37 -3.63
N ALA A 402 -9.20 -2.45 -4.96
CA ALA A 402 -9.80 -3.51 -5.75
C ALA A 402 -9.25 -4.89 -5.37
N PHE A 403 -7.91 -5.05 -5.34
CA PHE A 403 -7.28 -6.31 -4.93
C PHE A 403 -7.60 -6.69 -3.48
N VAL A 404 -7.61 -5.73 -2.54
CA VAL A 404 -8.01 -6.00 -1.16
C VAL A 404 -9.46 -6.49 -1.10
N ALA A 405 -10.38 -5.86 -1.83
CA ALA A 405 -11.79 -6.25 -1.83
C ALA A 405 -11.97 -7.68 -2.35
N TRP A 406 -11.34 -8.00 -3.46
CA TRP A 406 -11.34 -9.34 -4.06
C TRP A 406 -10.71 -10.40 -3.15
N TRP A 407 -9.57 -10.10 -2.54
CA TRP A 407 -8.95 -10.99 -1.55
C TRP A 407 -9.88 -11.29 -0.37
N GLN A 408 -10.60 -10.28 0.15
CA GLN A 408 -11.58 -10.46 1.22
C GLN A 408 -12.79 -11.29 0.79
N ILE A 409 -13.34 -11.01 -0.39
CA ILE A 409 -14.47 -11.77 -0.96
C ILE A 409 -14.08 -13.25 -1.11
N ALA A 410 -12.89 -13.52 -1.64
CA ALA A 410 -12.37 -14.87 -1.80
C ALA A 410 -12.12 -15.57 -0.45
N ALA A 411 -11.56 -14.87 0.54
CA ALA A 411 -11.37 -15.41 1.89
C ALA A 411 -12.71 -15.76 2.57
N GLU A 412 -13.72 -14.89 2.45
CA GLU A 412 -15.06 -15.15 2.96
C GLU A 412 -15.74 -16.33 2.25
N ALA A 413 -15.57 -16.45 0.93
CA ALA A 413 -16.07 -17.58 0.16
C ALA A 413 -15.43 -18.90 0.63
N ARG A 414 -14.11 -18.95 0.82
CA ARG A 414 -13.40 -20.14 1.33
C ARG A 414 -13.89 -20.56 2.71
N ASN A 415 -14.08 -19.61 3.63
CA ASN A 415 -14.58 -19.87 4.98
C ASN A 415 -16.01 -20.43 4.97
N ARG A 416 -16.89 -19.92 4.09
CA ARG A 416 -18.26 -20.46 3.93
C ARG A 416 -18.26 -21.90 3.42
N HIS A 417 -17.48 -22.21 2.39
CA HIS A 417 -17.42 -23.55 1.81
C HIS A 417 -16.76 -24.58 2.73
N GLY A 418 -15.74 -24.18 3.50
CA GLY A 418 -15.14 -25.01 4.54
C GLY A 418 -16.09 -25.29 5.71
N GLY A 419 -16.87 -24.28 6.13
CA GLY A 419 -17.90 -24.41 7.16
C GLY A 419 -19.08 -25.30 6.77
N LEU A 420 -19.56 -25.20 5.52
CA LEU A 420 -20.61 -26.11 5.00
C LEU A 420 -20.13 -27.56 4.92
N LYS A 421 -18.88 -27.83 4.54
CA LYS A 421 -18.31 -29.19 4.57
C LYS A 421 -18.21 -29.73 6.00
N ALA A 422 -17.84 -28.90 6.98
CA ALA A 422 -17.79 -29.29 8.40
C ALA A 422 -19.17 -29.49 9.05
N ALA A 423 -20.20 -28.77 8.59
CA ALA A 423 -21.59 -28.93 9.02
C ALA A 423 -22.26 -30.15 8.34
N ALA A 424 -22.00 -30.38 7.05
CA ALA A 424 -22.47 -31.57 6.33
C ALA A 424 -21.83 -32.86 6.88
N GLY A 425 -20.57 -32.81 7.33
CA GLY A 425 -19.89 -33.92 8.00
C GLY A 425 -20.49 -34.34 9.35
N ARG A 426 -21.40 -33.55 9.94
CA ARG A 426 -22.15 -33.92 11.16
C ARG A 426 -23.55 -34.46 10.88
N LEU A 427 -24.03 -34.41 9.64
CA LEU A 427 -25.42 -34.73 9.29
C LEU A 427 -25.57 -35.86 8.26
N SER A 428 -24.50 -36.54 7.82
CA SER A 428 -24.66 -37.73 6.97
C SER A 428 -23.75 -38.89 7.38
N GLY A 429 -24.25 -39.72 8.29
CA GLY A 429 -23.96 -41.15 8.27
C GLY A 429 -24.80 -41.81 7.17
N SER A 430 -24.42 -41.63 5.90
CA SER A 430 -24.89 -42.47 4.79
C SER A 430 -23.98 -42.24 3.60
N ALA A 431 -23.38 -43.34 3.12
CA ALA A 431 -22.46 -43.37 2.01
C ALA A 431 -23.12 -42.82 0.74
N CYS A 432 -22.56 -41.74 0.20
CA CYS A 432 -22.79 -41.33 -1.19
C CYS A 432 -21.44 -40.94 -1.79
N GLU A 433 -21.23 -41.40 -3.02
CA GLU A 433 -19.95 -41.52 -3.72
C GLU A 433 -19.09 -40.25 -3.72
N ARG A 434 -17.80 -40.45 -3.42
CA ARG A 434 -16.75 -39.42 -3.49
C ARG A 434 -16.37 -39.20 -4.96
N THR A 435 -16.60 -38.01 -5.50
CA THR A 435 -16.06 -37.61 -6.80
C THR A 435 -14.66 -36.98 -6.68
N PRO A 436 -13.71 -37.25 -7.61
CA PRO A 436 -12.29 -36.88 -7.46
C PRO A 436 -11.97 -35.37 -7.46
N LYS A 437 -12.92 -34.52 -7.85
CA LYS A 437 -12.73 -33.06 -7.93
C LYS A 437 -12.59 -32.37 -6.56
N ASN A 438 -13.07 -33.01 -5.49
CA ASN A 438 -13.11 -32.39 -4.15
C ASN A 438 -11.82 -32.58 -3.32
N GLU A 439 -10.96 -33.53 -3.68
CA GLU A 439 -9.64 -33.72 -3.05
C GLU A 439 -8.59 -32.73 -3.59
N MET A 440 -8.71 -32.33 -4.87
CA MET A 440 -7.82 -31.31 -5.46
C MET A 440 -7.95 -29.95 -4.79
N ALA A 441 -9.17 -29.51 -4.43
CA ALA A 441 -9.36 -28.22 -3.75
C ALA A 441 -8.76 -28.18 -2.32
N HIS A 442 -8.71 -29.34 -1.63
CA HIS A 442 -8.06 -29.44 -0.32
C HIS A 442 -6.53 -29.49 -0.44
N ALA A 443 -6.00 -30.21 -1.44
CA ALA A 443 -4.58 -30.21 -1.77
C ALA A 443 -4.08 -28.87 -2.35
N GLU A 444 -4.97 -28.09 -2.97
CA GLU A 444 -4.67 -26.73 -3.47
C GLU A 444 -4.70 -25.67 -2.37
N GLY A 445 -5.52 -25.85 -1.33
CA GLY A 445 -5.43 -25.08 -0.09
C GLY A 445 -4.10 -25.32 0.65
N GLU A 446 -3.60 -26.55 0.65
CA GLU A 446 -2.24 -26.89 1.10
C GLU A 446 -1.12 -26.40 0.13
N ARG A 447 -1.46 -25.98 -1.09
CA ARG A 447 -0.50 -25.34 -2.01
C ARG A 447 -0.29 -23.86 -1.75
N LEU A 448 -1.15 -23.17 -0.99
CA LEU A 448 -0.81 -21.85 -0.43
C LEU A 448 0.39 -21.95 0.52
N SER A 449 0.52 -23.06 1.26
CA SER A 449 1.74 -23.41 2.00
C SER A 449 2.90 -23.85 1.10
N GLY A 450 2.63 -24.29 -0.13
CA GLY A 450 3.62 -24.73 -1.12
C GLY A 450 4.20 -23.61 -2.01
N LEU A 451 3.51 -22.48 -2.17
CA LEU A 451 4.03 -21.25 -2.75
C LEU A 451 4.76 -20.43 -1.67
N VAL A 452 5.88 -21.00 -1.18
CA VAL A 452 7.00 -20.38 -0.46
C VAL A 452 6.73 -19.01 0.16
N LEU A 453 5.98 -18.99 1.26
CA LEU A 453 6.04 -17.92 2.26
C LEU A 453 6.24 -18.56 3.64
N SER A 454 7.28 -19.39 3.75
CA SER A 454 7.61 -20.08 5.00
C SER A 454 7.83 -19.06 6.12
N GLY A 455 7.01 -19.09 7.16
CA GLY A 455 7.21 -18.32 8.39
C GLY A 455 6.30 -17.10 8.58
N VAL A 456 5.43 -16.77 7.62
CA VAL A 456 4.33 -15.79 7.80
C VAL A 456 2.97 -16.49 7.91
N ASP A 457 2.02 -15.84 8.57
CA ASP A 457 0.62 -16.28 8.57
C ASP A 457 -0.10 -15.98 7.24
N GLU A 458 -1.25 -16.63 7.03
CA GLU A 458 -2.04 -16.54 5.78
C GLU A 458 -2.56 -15.11 5.50
N GLU A 459 -2.89 -14.33 6.53
CA GLU A 459 -3.37 -12.96 6.38
C GLU A 459 -2.25 -12.06 5.85
N ALA A 460 -1.06 -12.18 6.43
CA ALA A 460 0.14 -11.46 6.01
C ALA A 460 0.55 -11.86 4.58
N ALA A 461 0.55 -13.16 4.27
CA ALA A 461 0.84 -13.68 2.93
C ALA A 461 -0.11 -13.12 1.88
N GLY A 462 -1.42 -13.15 2.16
CA GLY A 462 -2.45 -12.60 1.27
C GLY A 462 -2.26 -11.11 1.02
N LEU A 463 -2.04 -10.32 2.08
CA LEU A 463 -1.87 -8.88 1.95
C LEU A 463 -0.60 -8.49 1.18
N ILE A 464 0.51 -9.21 1.38
CA ILE A 464 1.74 -8.98 0.61
C ILE A 464 1.52 -9.23 -0.88
N CYS A 465 0.81 -10.32 -1.22
CA CYS A 465 0.49 -10.64 -2.60
C CYS A 465 -0.45 -9.59 -3.23
N VAL A 466 -1.42 -9.08 -2.48
CA VAL A 466 -2.27 -7.93 -2.86
C VAL A 466 -1.43 -6.68 -3.14
N MET A 467 -0.54 -6.30 -2.23
CA MET A 467 0.30 -5.09 -2.36
C MET A 467 1.24 -5.18 -3.56
N PHE A 468 1.84 -6.35 -3.78
CA PHE A 468 2.70 -6.59 -4.92
C PHE A 468 1.96 -6.46 -6.25
N ASN A 469 0.81 -7.13 -6.38
CA ASN A 469 0.02 -7.08 -7.61
C ASN A 469 -0.50 -5.67 -7.91
N ALA A 470 -0.92 -4.92 -6.87
CA ALA A 470 -1.32 -3.53 -7.03
C ALA A 470 -0.16 -2.63 -7.49
N SER A 471 1.02 -2.77 -6.86
CA SER A 471 2.23 -2.04 -7.25
C SER A 471 2.66 -2.38 -8.68
N LEU A 472 2.70 -3.66 -9.04
CA LEU A 472 3.05 -4.15 -10.37
C LEU A 472 2.09 -3.60 -11.43
N MET A 473 0.77 -3.69 -11.19
CA MET A 473 -0.26 -3.17 -12.10
C MET A 473 -0.05 -1.68 -12.41
N VAL A 474 0.15 -0.84 -11.39
CA VAL A 474 0.37 0.60 -11.58
C VAL A 474 1.67 0.86 -12.34
N ARG A 475 2.75 0.14 -12.00
CA ARG A 475 4.06 0.27 -12.65
C ARG A 475 3.98 -0.09 -14.13
N GLN A 476 3.35 -1.22 -14.46
CA GLN A 476 3.16 -1.66 -15.85
C GLN A 476 2.24 -0.73 -16.63
N THR A 477 1.16 -0.25 -16.00
CA THR A 477 0.25 0.74 -16.61
C THR A 477 0.97 2.05 -16.91
N ALA A 478 1.76 2.55 -15.96
CA ALA A 478 2.55 3.76 -16.16
C ALA A 478 3.63 3.56 -17.24
N ALA A 479 4.30 2.41 -17.27
CA ALA A 479 5.29 2.08 -18.29
C ALA A 479 4.68 2.13 -19.71
N ARG A 480 3.54 1.46 -19.93
CA ARG A 480 2.82 1.53 -21.22
C ARG A 480 2.35 2.94 -21.57
N ALA A 481 1.79 3.67 -20.61
CA ALA A 481 1.39 5.06 -20.82
C ALA A 481 2.59 5.96 -21.22
N PHE A 482 3.77 5.66 -20.69
CA PHE A 482 5.00 6.37 -21.04
C PHE A 482 5.54 5.98 -22.41
N GLU A 483 5.40 4.72 -22.83
CA GLU A 483 5.75 4.31 -24.18
C GLU A 483 4.89 5.04 -25.23
N GLU A 484 3.60 5.22 -24.94
CA GLU A 484 2.66 5.91 -25.83
C GLU A 484 2.83 7.43 -25.85
N HIS A 485 3.09 8.05 -24.69
CA HIS A 485 3.04 9.52 -24.55
C HIS A 485 4.37 10.18 -24.17
N GLY A 486 5.37 9.41 -23.74
CA GLY A 486 6.67 9.91 -23.32
C GLY A 486 6.56 11.06 -22.32
N ARG A 487 7.14 12.22 -22.68
CA ARG A 487 7.15 13.42 -21.84
C ARG A 487 5.75 13.95 -21.54
N SER A 488 4.76 13.77 -22.42
CA SER A 488 3.40 14.30 -22.24
C SER A 488 2.48 13.38 -21.42
N MET A 489 2.95 12.24 -20.92
CA MET A 489 2.14 11.32 -20.10
C MET A 489 1.49 12.03 -18.89
N LEU A 490 0.18 11.80 -18.72
CA LEU A 490 -0.69 12.31 -17.65
C LEU A 490 -1.31 11.15 -16.87
N ALA A 491 -1.86 11.39 -15.67
CA ALA A 491 -2.60 10.35 -14.94
C ALA A 491 -3.85 9.86 -15.68
N GLY A 492 -4.52 10.74 -16.43
CA GLY A 492 -5.65 10.34 -17.28
C GLY A 492 -5.30 9.29 -18.33
N HIS A 493 -4.05 9.23 -18.79
CA HIS A 493 -3.61 8.21 -19.75
C HIS A 493 -3.42 6.83 -19.11
N LEU A 494 -3.31 6.73 -17.78
CA LEU A 494 -3.17 5.43 -17.11
C LEU A 494 -4.51 4.69 -17.07
N LEU A 495 -5.62 5.38 -16.82
CA LEU A 495 -6.95 4.77 -16.67
C LEU A 495 -7.36 3.83 -17.82
N PRO A 496 -7.33 4.25 -19.11
CA PRO A 496 -7.71 3.36 -20.21
C PRO A 496 -6.76 2.17 -20.40
N LEU A 497 -5.53 2.24 -19.88
CA LEU A 497 -4.52 1.19 -19.99
C LEU A 497 -4.61 0.14 -18.88
N ILE A 498 -5.33 0.41 -17.77
CA ILE A 498 -5.52 -0.54 -16.67
C ILE A 498 -6.10 -1.87 -17.19
N GLY A 499 -7.20 -1.84 -17.94
CA GLY A 499 -7.84 -3.04 -18.47
C GLY A 499 -6.94 -3.87 -19.42
N PRO A 500 -6.31 -3.26 -20.45
CA PRO A 500 -5.32 -3.94 -21.28
C PRO A 500 -4.12 -4.52 -20.53
N VAL A 501 -3.62 -3.84 -19.49
CA VAL A 501 -2.53 -4.36 -18.65
C VAL A 501 -3.01 -5.52 -17.79
N PHE A 502 -4.20 -5.39 -17.20
CA PHE A 502 -4.83 -6.43 -16.39
C PHE A 502 -4.96 -7.74 -17.17
N ARG A 503 -5.57 -7.69 -18.35
CA ARG A 503 -5.70 -8.85 -19.25
C ARG A 503 -4.36 -9.47 -19.62
N SER A 504 -3.35 -8.62 -19.83
CA SER A 504 -1.99 -9.08 -20.16
C SER A 504 -1.30 -9.81 -19.01
N LEU A 505 -1.42 -9.32 -17.78
CA LEU A 505 -0.78 -9.92 -16.61
C LEU A 505 -1.52 -11.17 -16.13
N TYR A 506 -2.85 -11.12 -16.11
CA TYR A 506 -3.68 -12.19 -15.54
C TYR A 506 -4.27 -13.12 -16.60
N LYS A 507 -4.05 -12.91 -17.90
CA LYS A 507 -4.55 -13.76 -18.99
C LYS A 507 -6.08 -13.95 -18.90
N GLU A 508 -6.80 -12.84 -18.89
CA GLU A 508 -8.28 -12.76 -18.89
C GLU A 508 -8.82 -12.08 -20.15
#